data_AF-D8T6U3-F1
#
_entry.id   AF-D8T6U3-F1
#
_cell.length_a   1.000
_cell.length_b   1.000
_cell.length_c   1.000
_cell.angle_alpha   90.00
_cell.angle_beta   90.00
_cell.angle_gamma   90.00
#
_symmetry.space_group_name_H-M   'P 1'
#
loop_
_entity.id
_entity.type
_entity.pdbx_description
1 polymer ?
#
loop_
_entity_poly.entity_id
_entity_poly.type
_entity_poly.pdbx_seq_one_letter_code
_entity_poly.pdbx_strand_id
1 'polypeptide(L)'
;MAGGVVLARVGFIALGTILAATIAYTCVTDGSPFRMELLTAWMKETLLDFYILVFIFGCWVWYKEDSVASRIIWIVLLVCFGSVTAAYYVSIQLFKISVHDPIYTILYRRYDSIE
;
A
#
# COMPACT_ATOMS: atom_id res chain seq x y z
N MET A 1 16.08 16.05 -11.50
CA MET A 1 15.54 16.65 -10.26
C MET A 1 15.47 15.58 -9.17
N ALA A 2 16.54 15.43 -8.41
CA ALA A 2 16.66 14.44 -7.33
C ALA A 2 15.59 14.58 -6.22
N GLY A 3 14.98 15.76 -6.08
CA GLY A 3 14.03 16.06 -5.01
C GLY A 3 12.70 15.29 -5.08
N GLY A 4 12.23 14.91 -6.27
CA GLY A 4 10.89 14.29 -6.43
C GLY A 4 10.79 12.89 -5.83
N VAL A 5 11.78 12.03 -6.09
CA VAL A 5 11.81 10.66 -5.57
C VAL A 5 12.01 10.66 -4.04
N VAL A 6 12.87 11.56 -3.54
CA VAL A 6 13.11 11.71 -2.10
C VAL A 6 11.85 12.19 -1.39
N LEU A 7 11.15 13.18 -1.95
CA LEU A 7 9.87 13.66 -1.43
C LEU A 7 8.83 12.54 -1.40
N ALA A 8 8.73 11.75 -2.47
CA ALA A 8 7.81 10.60 -2.51
C ALA A 8 8.14 9.56 -1.44
N ARG A 9 9.42 9.21 -1.23
CA ARG A 9 9.84 8.27 -0.18
C ARG A 9 9.39 8.73 1.19
N VAL A 10 9.73 9.97 1.55
CA VAL A 10 9.36 10.57 2.84
C VAL A 10 7.85 10.64 2.98
N GLY A 11 7.14 11.06 1.94
CA GLY A 11 5.68 11.16 1.92
C GLY A 11 5.00 9.82 2.18
N PHE A 12 5.34 8.77 1.44
CA PHE A 12 4.73 7.45 1.61
C PHE A 12 5.06 6.79 2.95
N ILE A 13 6.29 6.99 3.46
CA ILE A 13 6.65 6.49 4.81
C ILE A 13 5.83 7.22 5.87
N ALA A 14 5.76 8.55 5.79
CA ALA A 14 4.97 9.35 6.72
C ALA A 14 3.50 8.93 6.69
N LEU A 15 2.90 8.80 5.50
CA LEU A 15 1.53 8.32 5.33
C LEU A 15 1.33 6.92 5.93
N GLY A 16 2.22 5.97 5.63
CA GLY A 16 2.16 4.61 6.19
C GLY A 16 2.23 4.61 7.73
N THR A 17 3.12 5.41 8.31
CA THR A 17 3.25 5.53 9.77
C THR A 17 2.05 6.20 10.42
N ILE A 18 1.50 7.25 9.82
CA ILE A 18 0.30 7.95 10.33
C ILE A 18 -0.90 7.00 10.30
N LEU A 19 -1.09 6.26 9.20
CA LEU A 19 -2.17 5.28 9.08
C LEU A 19 -2.02 4.16 10.12
N ALA A 20 -0.82 3.60 10.27
CA ALA A 20 -0.54 2.57 11.26
C ALA A 20 -0.78 3.07 12.69
N ALA A 21 -0.31 4.26 13.03
CA ALA A 21 -0.51 4.88 14.33
C ALA A 21 -1.99 5.15 14.61
N THR A 22 -2.74 5.61 13.60
CA THR A 22 -4.17 5.85 13.70
C THR A 22 -4.93 4.56 13.96
N ILE A 23 -4.65 3.50 13.21
CA ILE A 23 -5.29 2.18 13.38
C ILE A 23 -4.93 1.60 14.76
N ALA A 24 -3.67 1.71 15.20
CA ALA A 24 -3.27 1.23 16.51
C ALA A 24 -3.97 2.00 17.63
N TYR A 25 -4.02 3.33 17.53
CA TYR A 25 -4.69 4.20 18.49
C TYR A 25 -6.18 3.85 18.59
N THR A 26 -6.89 3.78 17.47
CA THR A 26 -8.34 3.45 17.46
C THR A 26 -8.61 2.03 17.93
N CYS A 27 -7.75 1.06 17.60
CA CYS A 27 -7.87 -0.30 18.12
C CYS A 27 -7.72 -0.37 19.65
N VAL A 28 -6.87 0.48 20.22
CA VAL A 28 -6.66 0.56 21.68
C VAL A 28 -7.79 1.31 22.38
N THR A 29 -8.28 2.41 21.80
CA THR A 29 -9.34 3.24 22.41
C THR A 29 -10.74 2.70 22.20
N ASP A 30 -11.05 2.30 20.97
CA ASP A 30 -12.40 1.97 20.51
C ASP A 30 -12.58 0.46 20.24
N GLY A 31 -11.53 -0.34 20.45
CA GLY A 31 -11.53 -1.78 20.20
C GLY A 31 -11.55 -2.13 18.70
N SER A 32 -12.11 -3.28 18.35
CA SER A 32 -12.10 -3.72 16.95
C SER A 32 -12.93 -2.79 16.05
N PRO A 33 -12.45 -2.45 14.83
CA PRO A 33 -13.22 -1.63 13.87
C PRO A 33 -14.47 -2.35 13.34
N PHE A 34 -14.52 -3.68 13.42
CA PHE A 34 -15.64 -4.50 12.93
C PHE A 34 -16.74 -4.68 13.99
N ARG A 35 -17.40 -3.58 14.38
CA ARG A 35 -18.61 -3.64 15.22
C ARG A 35 -19.84 -3.60 14.33
N MET A 36 -20.75 -4.57 14.51
CA MET A 36 -22.00 -4.64 13.73
C MET A 36 -22.82 -3.35 13.81
N GLU A 37 -22.74 -2.65 14.93
CA GLU A 37 -23.40 -1.37 15.17
C GLU A 37 -22.86 -0.23 14.30
N LEU A 38 -21.60 -0.31 13.86
CA LEU A 38 -20.94 0.69 13.01
C LEU A 38 -21.08 0.37 11.51
N LEU A 39 -21.55 -0.82 11.14
CA LEU A 39 -21.76 -1.27 9.76
C LEU A 39 -23.06 -0.69 9.15
N THR A 40 -23.18 0.63 9.16
CA THR A 40 -24.23 1.36 8.43
C THR A 40 -24.12 1.12 6.91
N ALA A 41 -25.15 1.47 6.14
CA ALA A 41 -25.13 1.31 4.67
C ALA A 41 -23.90 1.99 4.03
N TRP A 42 -23.60 3.22 4.46
CA TRP A 42 -22.42 3.96 4.02
C TRP A 42 -21.10 3.25 4.37
N MET A 43 -20.99 2.67 5.56
CA MET A 43 -19.80 1.91 5.96
C MET A 43 -19.61 0.64 5.12
N LYS A 44 -20.70 0.00 4.67
CA LYS A 44 -20.61 -1.16 3.78
C LYS A 44 -20.11 -0.77 2.40
N GLU A 45 -20.55 0.36 1.87
CA GLU A 45 -20.09 0.88 0.58
C GLU A 45 -18.61 1.26 0.61
N THR A 46 -18.14 1.95 1.66
CA THR A 46 -16.71 2.26 1.81
C THR A 46 -15.86 1.01 2.02
N LEU A 47 -16.38 -0.01 2.71
CA LEU A 47 -15.70 -1.29 2.85
C LEU A 47 -15.56 -2.02 1.50
N LEU A 48 -16.60 -1.99 0.67
CA LEU A 48 -16.56 -2.55 -0.68
C LEU A 48 -15.53 -1.83 -1.54
N ASP A 49 -15.54 -0.49 -1.53
CA ASP A 49 -14.55 0.34 -2.24
C ASP A 49 -13.12 -0.02 -1.80
N PHE A 50 -12.89 -0.13 -0.50
CA PHE A 50 -11.62 -0.57 0.06
C PHE A 50 -11.18 -1.94 -0.48
N TYR A 51 -12.07 -2.93 -0.54
CA TYR A 51 -11.73 -4.26 -1.07
C TYR A 51 -11.45 -4.26 -2.58
N ILE A 52 -12.15 -3.41 -3.35
CA ILE A 52 -11.87 -3.23 -4.78
C ILE A 52 -10.46 -2.64 -4.96
N LEU A 53 -10.09 -1.64 -4.16
CA LEU A 53 -8.74 -1.06 -4.17
C LEU A 53 -7.67 -2.08 -3.76
N VAL A 54 -7.94 -2.88 -2.74
CA VAL A 54 -7.08 -4.01 -2.31
C VAL A 54 -6.86 -4.99 -3.46
N PHE A 55 -7.90 -5.33 -4.21
CA PHE A 55 -7.82 -6.23 -5.35
C PHE A 55 -6.96 -5.65 -6.49
N ILE A 56 -7.24 -4.40 -6.91
CA ILE A 56 -6.50 -3.72 -7.98
C ILE A 56 -5.02 -3.60 -7.62
N PHE A 57 -4.72 -3.17 -6.39
CA PHE A 57 -3.34 -3.05 -5.91
C PHE A 57 -2.67 -4.44 -5.78
N GLY A 58 -3.42 -5.46 -5.38
CA GLY A 58 -2.96 -6.85 -5.36
C GLY A 58 -2.55 -7.36 -6.74
N CYS A 59 -3.32 -7.06 -7.79
CA CYS A 59 -2.95 -7.35 -9.17
C CYS A 59 -1.64 -6.65 -9.58
N TRP A 60 -1.46 -5.39 -9.17
CA TRP A 60 -0.22 -4.66 -9.43
C TRP A 60 0.99 -5.28 -8.70
N VAL A 61 0.83 -5.65 -7.42
CA VAL A 61 1.84 -6.39 -6.65
C VAL A 61 2.20 -7.71 -7.34
N TRP A 62 1.19 -8.45 -7.80
CA TRP A 62 1.38 -9.71 -8.52
C TRP A 62 2.19 -9.55 -9.80
N TYR A 63 1.95 -8.47 -10.56
CA TYR A 63 2.74 -8.12 -11.74
C TYR A 63 4.19 -7.73 -11.38
N LYS A 64 4.38 -6.97 -10.29
CA LYS A 64 5.69 -6.41 -9.91
C LYS A 64 6.64 -7.42 -9.27
N GLU A 65 6.13 -8.40 -8.53
CA GLU A 65 6.96 -9.37 -7.81
C GLU A 65 7.32 -10.57 -8.68
N ASP A 66 8.58 -10.97 -8.69
CA ASP A 66 9.03 -12.13 -9.49
C ASP A 66 8.78 -13.46 -8.78
N SER A 67 8.87 -13.45 -7.44
CA SER A 67 8.72 -14.61 -6.58
C SER A 67 7.27 -14.83 -6.18
N VAL A 68 6.76 -16.06 -6.39
CA VAL A 68 5.42 -16.47 -5.91
C VAL A 68 5.29 -16.34 -4.39
N ALA A 69 6.36 -16.65 -3.64
CA ALA A 69 6.35 -16.48 -2.19
C ALA A 69 6.19 -15.00 -1.79
N SER A 70 6.93 -14.09 -2.45
CA SER A 70 6.81 -12.65 -2.21
C SER A 70 5.41 -12.14 -2.55
N ARG A 71 4.84 -12.59 -3.68
CA ARG A 71 3.45 -12.26 -4.08
C ARG A 71 2.45 -12.63 -3.00
N ILE A 72 2.52 -13.87 -2.50
CA ILE A 72 1.60 -14.36 -1.46
C ILE A 72 1.77 -13.56 -0.18
N ILE A 73 3.01 -13.31 0.26
CA ILE A 73 3.28 -12.52 1.47
C ILE A 73 2.67 -11.12 1.35
N TRP A 74 2.92 -10.42 0.24
CA TRP A 74 2.39 -9.08 0.05
C TRP A 74 0.87 -9.05 -0.05
N ILE A 75 0.25 -10.02 -0.75
CA ILE A 75 -1.22 -10.11 -0.83
C ILE A 75 -1.82 -10.36 0.55
N VAL A 76 -1.26 -11.28 1.35
CA VAL A 76 -1.75 -11.54 2.71
C VAL A 76 -1.64 -10.30 3.57
N LEU A 77 -0.49 -9.60 3.54
CA LEU A 77 -0.32 -8.35 4.27
C LEU A 77 -1.31 -7.27 3.82
N LEU A 78 -1.58 -7.16 2.52
CA LEU A 78 -2.49 -6.18 1.93
C LEU A 78 -3.94 -6.45 2.37
N VAL A 79 -4.37 -7.71 2.41
CA VAL A 79 -5.70 -8.08 2.91
C VAL A 79 -5.82 -7.83 4.42
N CYS A 80 -4.77 -8.09 5.20
CA CYS A 80 -4.80 -7.92 6.66
C CYS A 80 -4.68 -6.46 7.12
N PHE A 81 -3.78 -5.68 6.52
CA PHE A 81 -3.41 -4.33 6.97
C PHE A 81 -3.78 -3.22 5.98
N GLY A 82 -4.22 -3.57 4.77
CA GLY A 82 -4.79 -2.61 3.84
C GLY A 82 -3.82 -1.55 3.33
N SER A 83 -4.25 -0.31 3.45
CA SER A 83 -3.53 0.89 2.98
C SER A 83 -2.18 1.09 3.66
N VAL A 84 -1.99 0.57 4.89
CA VAL A 84 -0.69 0.59 5.57
C VAL A 84 0.33 -0.21 4.77
N THR A 85 0.00 -1.46 4.41
CA THR A 85 0.86 -2.30 3.58
C THR A 85 1.08 -1.69 2.21
N ALA A 86 0.04 -1.10 1.60
CA ALA A 86 0.18 -0.43 0.31
C ALA A 86 1.21 0.73 0.38
N ALA A 87 1.13 1.57 1.42
CA ALA A 87 2.07 2.67 1.63
C ALA A 87 3.51 2.16 1.79
N TYR A 88 3.74 1.17 2.65
CA TYR A 88 5.07 0.59 2.85
C TYR A 88 5.61 -0.13 1.59
N TYR A 89 4.75 -0.84 0.86
CA TYR A 89 5.14 -1.49 -0.39
C TYR A 89 5.59 -0.46 -1.42
N VAL A 90 4.84 0.64 -1.59
CA VAL A 90 5.23 1.75 -2.47
C VAL A 90 6.54 2.38 -1.99
N SER A 91 6.72 2.61 -0.68
CA SER A 91 8.00 3.10 -0.14
C SER A 91 9.17 2.19 -0.52
N ILE A 92 9.02 0.88 -0.35
CA ILE A 92 10.06 -0.11 -0.72
C ILE A 92 10.35 -0.04 -2.22
N GLN A 93 9.31 0.03 -3.06
CA GLN A 93 9.47 0.17 -4.51
C GLN A 93 10.17 1.49 -4.89
N LEU A 94 9.89 2.59 -4.19
CA LEU A 94 10.59 3.88 -4.39
C LEU A 94 12.06 3.82 -3.98
N PHE A 95 12.42 3.03 -2.97
CA PHE A 95 13.83 2.82 -2.59
C PHE A 95 14.60 1.99 -3.62
N LYS A 96 13.91 1.15 -4.39
CA LYS A 96 14.50 0.36 -5.49
C LYS A 96 14.81 1.19 -6.74
N ILE A 97 14.31 2.41 -6.85
CA ILE A 97 14.48 3.31 -8.01
C ILE A 97 15.64 4.29 -7.75
N SER A 98 16.43 4.63 -8.78
CA SER A 98 17.48 5.64 -8.64
C SER A 98 16.86 7.02 -8.44
N VAL A 99 17.52 7.87 -7.65
CA VAL A 99 17.06 9.25 -7.39
C VAL A 99 17.08 10.11 -8.67
N HIS A 100 17.81 9.67 -9.69
CA HIS A 100 17.89 10.34 -10.99
C HIS A 100 16.83 9.86 -11.98
N ASP A 101 16.18 8.73 -11.72
CA ASP A 101 15.14 8.18 -12.60
C ASP A 101 13.81 8.91 -12.41
N PRO A 102 12.98 9.01 -13.46
CA PRO A 102 11.65 9.56 -13.33
C PRO A 102 10.76 8.68 -12.42
N ILE A 103 9.87 9.31 -11.66
CA ILE A 103 9.03 8.63 -10.65
C ILE A 103 8.11 7.58 -11.29
N TYR A 104 7.62 7.82 -12.52
CA TYR A 104 6.71 6.90 -13.20
C TYR A 104 7.33 5.53 -13.50
N THR A 105 8.66 5.40 -13.45
CA THR A 105 9.37 4.11 -13.57
C THR A 105 8.94 3.11 -12.50
N ILE A 106 8.33 3.58 -11.41
CA ILE A 106 7.73 2.70 -10.40
C ILE A 106 6.63 1.79 -10.94
N LEU A 107 5.93 2.20 -12.00
CA LEU A 107 4.79 1.45 -12.54
C LEU A 107 5.24 0.18 -13.29
N TYR A 108 6.38 0.26 -13.97
CA TYR A 108 6.89 -0.83 -14.80
C TYR A 108 7.61 -1.90 -13.98
N ARG A 109 7.53 -3.15 -14.40
CA ARG A 109 8.38 -4.21 -13.85
C ARG A 109 9.83 -3.94 -14.26
N ARG A 110 10.78 -4.23 -13.36
CA ARG A 110 12.21 -3.90 -13.56
C ARG A 110 12.81 -4.54 -14.82
N TYR A 111 12.29 -5.69 -15.25
CA TYR A 111 12.71 -6.34 -16.50
C TYR A 111 12.33 -5.51 -17.74
N ASP A 112 11.10 -5.00 -17.78
CA ASP A 112 10.56 -4.25 -18.94
C ASP A 112 11.18 -2.85 -19.10
N SER A 113 11.87 -2.33 -18.07
CA SER A 113 12.54 -1.02 -18.12
C SER A 113 13.97 -1.05 -18.70
N ILE A 114 14.48 -2.22 -19.07
CA ILE A 114 15.84 -2.40 -19.61
C ILE A 114 15.83 -2.70 -21.13
N GLU A 115 14.67 -2.98 -21.72
CA GLU A 115 14.43 -2.97 -23.18
C GLU A 115 14.00 -1.57 -23.67
#